data_AF-A0A9D2K0R7-F1
#
_entry.id   AF-A0A9D2K0R7-F1
#
_cell.length_a   1.000
_cell.length_b   1.000
_cell.length_c   1.000
_cell.angle_alpha   90.00
_cell.angle_beta   90.00
_cell.angle_gamma   90.00
#
_symmetry.space_group_name_H-M   'P 1'
#
loop_
_entity.id
_entity.type
_entity.pdbx_description
1 polymer ?
#
loop_
_entity_poly.entity_id
_entity_poly.type
_entity_poly.pdbx_seq_one_letter_code
_entity_poly.pdbx_strand_id
1 'polypeptide(L)' 'MTDKIVWDAGAEVSAEDVMASLKPLFDEYLFGTCEQQGDTLLYTFPDGRAFRLKAERVK' A
#
# COMPACT_ATOMS: atom_id res chain seq x y z
N MET A 1 14.43 -7.88 -25.64
CA MET A 1 13.21 -7.18 -26.07
C MET A 1 12.31 -7.16 -24.84
N THR A 2 12.02 -5.97 -24.31
CA THR A 2 11.24 -5.82 -23.07
C THR A 2 9.77 -5.88 -23.42
N ASP A 3 9.04 -6.82 -22.83
CA ASP A 3 7.61 -7.03 -23.08
C ASP A 3 6.82 -5.77 -22.74
N LYS A 4 6.13 -5.21 -23.74
CA LYS A 4 5.30 -4.02 -23.58
C LYS A 4 3.93 -4.43 -23.06
N ILE A 5 3.60 -3.98 -21.86
CA ILE A 5 2.27 -4.11 -21.28
C ILE A 5 1.38 -3.04 -21.95
N VAL A 6 0.50 -3.46 -22.87
CA VAL A 6 -0.42 -2.56 -23.57
C VAL A 6 -1.68 -2.40 -22.73
N TRP A 7 -1.86 -1.23 -22.12
CA TRP A 7 -3.10 -0.82 -21.47
C TRP A 7 -3.92 0.02 -22.46
N ASP A 8 -5.20 -0.31 -22.63
CA ASP A 8 -6.04 0.37 -23.63
C ASP A 8 -6.39 1.80 -23.20
N ALA A 9 -6.38 2.71 -24.19
CA ALA A 9 -6.57 4.17 -24.15
C ALA A 9 -5.42 5.06 -23.62
N GLY A 10 -4.26 5.02 -24.28
CA GLY A 10 -3.51 6.24 -24.61
C GLY A 10 -2.55 6.84 -23.56
N ALA A 11 -2.41 6.24 -22.38
CA ALA A 11 -1.35 6.62 -21.45
C ALA A 11 -0.08 5.81 -21.75
N GLU A 12 1.00 6.48 -22.18
CA GLU A 12 2.33 5.88 -22.18
C GLU A 12 2.79 5.72 -20.73
N VAL A 13 2.58 4.53 -20.16
CA VAL A 13 3.02 4.19 -18.79
C VAL A 13 4.38 3.51 -18.88
N SER A 14 5.39 4.12 -18.26
CA SER A 14 6.73 3.53 -18.14
C SER A 14 6.81 2.52 -16.99
N ALA A 15 7.87 1.73 -16.95
CA ALA A 15 8.13 0.85 -15.81
C ALA A 15 8.36 1.67 -14.53
N GLU A 16 8.98 2.84 -14.65
CA GLU A 16 9.20 3.79 -13.57
C GLU A 16 7.88 4.30 -12.98
N ASP A 17 6.87 4.56 -13.82
CA ASP A 17 5.53 4.98 -13.36
C ASP A 17 4.81 3.89 -12.56
N VAL A 18 4.94 2.64 -13.01
CA VAL A 18 4.40 1.48 -12.28
C VAL A 18 5.11 1.35 -10.93
N MET A 19 6.44 1.43 -10.93
CA MET A 19 7.22 1.34 -9.69
C MET A 19 6.90 2.49 -8.73
N ALA A 20 6.76 3.72 -9.23
CA ALA A 20 6.37 4.86 -8.42
C ALA A 20 4.97 4.67 -7.79
N SER A 21 4.04 4.07 -8.53
CA SER A 21 2.69 3.78 -8.05
C SER A 21 2.65 2.67 -7.01
N LEU A 22 3.54 1.68 -7.12
CA LEU A 22 3.65 0.56 -6.18
C LEU A 22 4.49 0.90 -4.95
N LYS A 23 5.42 1.85 -5.05
CA LYS A 23 6.36 2.19 -3.98
C LYS A 23 5.68 2.44 -2.62
N PRO A 24 4.57 3.19 -2.51
CA PRO A 24 3.92 3.40 -1.22
C PRO A 24 3.45 2.09 -0.56
N LEU A 25 2.90 1.16 -1.34
CA LEU A 25 2.46 -0.15 -0.84
C LEU A 25 3.64 -1.02 -0.38
N PHE A 26 4.74 -0.98 -1.13
CA PHE A 26 5.97 -1.68 -0.74
C PHE A 26 6.63 -1.07 0.50
N ASP A 27 6.72 0.26 0.56
CA ASP A 27 7.27 0.97 1.73
C ASP A 27 6.43 0.66 2.98
N GLU A 28 5.11 0.68 2.83
CA GLU A 28 4.17 0.32 3.88
C GLU A 28 4.39 -1.13 4.35
N TYR A 29 4.52 -2.08 3.43
CA TYR A 29 4.78 -3.48 3.78
C TYR A 29 6.15 -3.71 4.45
N LEU A 30 7.19 -3.00 4.00
CA LEU A 30 8.57 -3.20 4.47
C LEU A 30 8.90 -2.43 5.74
N PHE A 31 8.36 -1.21 5.87
CA PHE A 31 8.75 -0.26 6.93
C PHE A 31 7.59 0.14 7.84
N GLY A 32 6.35 -0.20 7.48
CA GLY A 32 5.22 -0.05 8.37
C GLY A 32 5.29 -1.03 9.54
N THR A 33 4.63 -0.68 10.64
CA THR A 33 4.49 -1.56 11.80
C THR A 33 3.02 -1.82 12.12
N CYS A 34 2.74 -3.03 12.61
CA CYS A 34 1.41 -3.42 13.07
C CYS A 34 1.54 -4.03 14.45
N GLU A 35 0.88 -3.43 15.43
CA GLU A 35 0.88 -3.87 16.82
C GLU A 35 -0.54 -4.14 17.28
N GLN A 36 -0.76 -5.28 17.96
CA GLN A 36 -2.03 -5.53 18.62
C GLN A 36 -2.08 -4.82 19.97
N GLN A 37 -3.09 -3.98 20.17
CA GLN A 37 -3.39 -3.28 21.42
C GLN A 37 -4.80 -3.67 21.89
N GLY A 38 -4.87 -4.74 22.68
CA GLY A 38 -6.15 -5.28 23.15
C GLY A 38 -7.02 -5.81 22.01
N ASP A 39 -8.19 -5.20 21.82
CA ASP A 39 -9.14 -5.49 20.75
C ASP A 39 -8.94 -4.64 19.48
N THR A 40 -7.86 -3.87 19.43
CA THR A 40 -7.52 -3.00 18.30
C THR A 40 -6.17 -3.38 17.70
N LEU A 41 -6.00 -3.10 16.41
CA LEU A 41 -4.71 -3.10 15.73
C LEU A 41 -4.27 -1.65 15.55
N LEU A 42 -3.07 -1.31 16.04
CA LEU A 42 -2.40 -0.06 15.74
C LEU A 42 -1.47 -0.28 14.54
N TYR A 43 -1.78 0.37 13.44
CA TYR A 43 -0.98 0.35 12.24
C TYR A 43 -0.24 1.67 12.08
N THR A 44 1.08 1.63 11.92
CA THR A 44 1.92 2.83 11.76
C THR A 44 2.60 2.79 10.41
N PHE A 45 2.37 3.83 9.61
CA PHE A 45 2.98 4.03 8.31
C PHE A 45 4.46 4.45 8.47
N PRO A 46 5.29 4.29 7.42
CA PRO A 46 6.69 4.69 7.44
C PRO A 46 6.91 6.19 7.72
N ASP A 47 5.92 7.03 7.41
CA ASP A 47 5.94 8.48 7.68
C ASP A 47 5.48 8.86 9.10
N GLY A 48 5.21 7.86 9.95
CA GLY A 48 4.79 8.03 11.34
C GLY A 48 3.28 8.25 11.52
N ARG A 49 2.49 8.37 10.44
CA ARG A 49 1.02 8.38 10.57
C ARG A 49 0.55 7.04 11.10
N ALA A 50 -0.39 7.06 12.05
CA ALA A 50 -0.91 5.84 12.65
C ALA A 50 -2.44 5.76 12.53
N PHE A 51 -2.94 4.56 12.30
CA PHE A 51 -4.35 4.21 12.18
C PHE A 51 -4.69 3.13 13.21
N ARG A 52 -5.86 3.26 13.84
CA ARG A 52 -6.40 2.22 14.71
C ARG A 52 -7.55 1.51 14.01
N LEU A 53 -7.44 0.20 13.92
CA LEU A 53 -8.44 -0.67 13.32
C LEU A 53 -9.10 -1.47 14.44
N LYS A 54 -10.42 -1.38 14.52
CA LYS A 54 -11.24 -2.22 15.40
C LYS A 54 -12.27 -2.92 14.54
N ALA A 55 -12.29 -4.25 14.60
CA ALA A 55 -13.31 -5.04 13.92
C ALA A 55 -14.57 -5.10 14.79
N GLU A 56 -15.72 -4.76 14.22
CA GLU A 56 -17.02 -4.91 14.86
C GLU A 56 -17.90 -5.83 14.03
N ARG A 57 -18.68 -6.68 14.71
CA ARG A 57 -19.62 -7.56 14.04
C ARG A 57 -20.82 -6.75 13.57
N VAL A 58 -20.97 -6.60 12.25
CA VAL A 58 -22.17 -6.01 11.64
C VAL A 58 -23.34 -6.99 11.86
N LYS A 59 -24.46 -6.47 12.37
CA LYS A 59 -25.69 -7.22 12.61
C LYS A 59 -26.57 -7.29 11.36
#